data_AF-A0AAV1VCW2-F1
#
_entry.id   AF-A0AAV1VCW2-F1
#
_cell.length_a   1.000
_cell.length_b   1.000
_cell.length_c   1.000
_cell.angle_alpha   90.00
_cell.angle_beta   90.00
_cell.angle_gamma   90.00
#
_symmetry.space_group_name_H-M   'P 1'
#
loop_
_entity.id
_entity.type
_entity.pdbx_description
1 polymer ?
#
loop_
_entity_poly.entity_id
_entity_poly.type
_entity_poly.pdbx_seq_one_letter_code
_entity_poly.pdbx_strand_id
1 'polypeptide(L)'
;MEVEEEGKRSPHYRGEACAPESFFDRATQGLRGDLEHERDRRLQMADTALKHRAEFAFAQLENERSLTSLRDELRVARGDVERSRAEINALQTLVDAHHREHKALCEMLERKGVLHRKKQRTDGTA
;
A
#
# COMPACT_ATOMS: atom_id res chain seq x y z
N MET A 1 -106.37 -10.18 -20.98
CA MET A 1 -105.25 -10.28 -20.03
C MET A 1 -104.10 -10.85 -20.84
N GLU A 2 -103.38 -9.95 -21.50
CA GLU A 2 -102.30 -10.26 -22.44
C GLU A 2 -100.98 -9.88 -21.76
N VAL A 3 -100.03 -10.78 -21.87
CA VAL A 3 -98.68 -10.68 -21.32
C VAL A 3 -97.80 -10.27 -22.50
N GLU A 4 -97.16 -9.12 -22.44
CA GLU A 4 -96.06 -8.80 -23.35
C GLU A 4 -94.83 -8.34 -22.55
N GLU A 5 -93.74 -9.07 -22.77
CA GLU A 5 -92.40 -8.86 -22.24
C GLU A 5 -91.79 -7.57 -22.80
N GLU A 6 -91.34 -6.68 -21.91
CA GLU A 6 -90.43 -5.61 -22.31
C GLU A 6 -88.97 -6.07 -22.22
N GLY A 7 -88.33 -6.04 -23.39
CA GLY A 7 -87.00 -6.54 -23.68
C GLY A 7 -85.88 -5.86 -22.91
N LYS A 8 -84.93 -6.71 -22.50
CA LYS A 8 -83.63 -6.37 -21.93
C LYS A 8 -82.81 -5.51 -22.91
N ARG A 9 -82.63 -4.23 -22.59
CA ARG A 9 -81.57 -3.41 -23.22
C ARG A 9 -80.21 -3.88 -22.73
N SER A 10 -79.49 -4.57 -23.61
CA SER A 10 -78.07 -4.89 -23.44
C SER A 10 -77.25 -3.58 -23.50
N PRO A 11 -76.34 -3.31 -22.55
CA PRO A 11 -75.36 -2.26 -22.72
C PRO A 11 -74.32 -2.74 -23.72
N HIS A 12 -74.21 -2.02 -24.85
CA HIS A 12 -73.05 -2.10 -25.72
C HIS A 12 -71.79 -1.76 -24.92
N TYR A 13 -71.12 -2.77 -24.38
CA TYR A 13 -69.70 -2.67 -24.05
C TYR A 13 -68.94 -2.69 -25.38
N ARG A 14 -68.79 -1.52 -26.01
CA ARG A 14 -67.70 -1.29 -26.96
C ARG A 14 -66.42 -1.13 -26.14
N GLY A 15 -65.95 -2.24 -25.59
CA GLY A 15 -64.54 -2.38 -25.28
C GLY A 15 -63.85 -2.72 -26.58
N GLU A 16 -63.07 -1.80 -27.14
CA GLU A 16 -62.02 -2.17 -28.07
C GLU A 16 -61.12 -3.18 -27.33
N ALA A 17 -61.35 -4.46 -27.58
CA ALA A 17 -60.41 -5.49 -27.17
C ALA A 17 -59.13 -5.21 -27.95
N CYS A 18 -58.12 -4.69 -27.25
CA CYS A 18 -56.76 -4.67 -27.73
C CYS A 18 -56.44 -6.10 -28.20
N ALA A 19 -56.24 -6.29 -29.50
CA ALA A 19 -56.02 -7.63 -30.04
C ALA A 19 -54.86 -8.27 -29.27
N PRO A 20 -54.98 -9.52 -28.81
CA PRO A 20 -53.95 -10.18 -28.00
C PRO A 20 -52.56 -10.12 -28.66
N GLU A 21 -52.50 -10.06 -29.99
CA GLU A 21 -51.28 -9.83 -30.78
C GLU A 21 -50.53 -8.54 -30.39
N SER A 22 -51.23 -7.41 -30.23
CA SER A 22 -50.60 -6.12 -29.84
C SER A 22 -50.07 -6.09 -28.40
N PHE A 23 -50.60 -6.95 -27.53
CA PHE A 23 -50.10 -7.11 -26.16
C PHE A 23 -48.77 -7.87 -26.17
N PHE A 24 -48.70 -8.98 -26.91
CA PHE A 24 -47.48 -9.77 -27.04
C PHE A 24 -46.35 -8.98 -27.72
N ASP A 25 -46.66 -8.17 -28.73
CA ASP A 25 -45.66 -7.32 -29.38
C ASP A 25 -45.06 -6.29 -28.42
N ARG A 26 -45.91 -5.62 -27.63
CA ARG A 26 -45.45 -4.66 -26.61
C ARG A 26 -44.63 -5.34 -25.51
N ALA A 27 -45.08 -6.50 -25.03
CA ALA A 27 -44.35 -7.27 -24.03
C ALA A 27 -42.98 -7.72 -24.56
N THR A 28 -42.92 -8.19 -25.80
CA THR A 28 -41.68 -8.62 -26.45
C THR A 28 -40.72 -7.44 -26.67
N GLN A 29 -41.24 -6.27 -27.07
CA GLN A 29 -40.43 -5.06 -27.21
C GLN A 29 -39.89 -4.57 -25.86
N GLY A 30 -40.68 -4.63 -24.79
CA GLY A 30 -40.24 -4.31 -23.44
C GLY A 30 -39.11 -5.22 -22.98
N LEU A 31 -39.29 -6.54 -23.09
CA LEU A 31 -38.26 -7.52 -22.74
C LEU A 31 -36.97 -7.33 -23.55
N ARG A 32 -37.07 -6.98 -24.83
CA ARG A 32 -35.89 -6.66 -25.65
C ARG A 32 -35.14 -5.46 -25.09
N GLY A 33 -35.84 -4.37 -24.76
CA GLY A 33 -35.24 -3.17 -24.16
C GLY A 33 -34.57 -3.47 -22.82
N ASP A 34 -35.22 -4.25 -21.97
CA ASP A 34 -34.66 -4.65 -20.67
C ASP A 34 -33.39 -5.49 -20.83
N LEU A 35 -33.38 -6.43 -21.79
CA LEU A 35 -32.20 -7.25 -22.09
C LEU A 35 -31.04 -6.43 -22.66
N GLU A 36 -31.32 -5.46 -23.53
CA GLU A 36 -30.31 -4.55 -24.08
C GLU A 36 -29.73 -3.66 -22.98
N HIS A 37 -30.58 -3.09 -22.12
CA HIS A 37 -30.15 -2.27 -21.00
C HIS A 37 -29.28 -3.07 -20.01
N GLU A 38 -29.71 -4.27 -19.63
CA GLU A 38 -28.95 -5.14 -18.72
C GLU A 38 -27.63 -5.60 -19.35
N ARG A 39 -27.62 -5.90 -20.66
CA ARG A 39 -26.38 -6.22 -21.38
C ARG A 39 -25.40 -5.05 -21.30
N ASP A 40 -25.85 -3.85 -21.63
CA ASP A 40 -24.99 -2.66 -21.65
C ASP A 40 -24.48 -2.32 -20.23
N ARG A 41 -25.33 -2.45 -19.21
CA ARG A 41 -24.94 -2.32 -17.81
C ARG A 41 -23.86 -3.32 -17.42
N ARG A 42 -24.01 -4.59 -17.80
CA ARG A 42 -23.01 -5.63 -17.50
C ARG A 42 -21.68 -5.39 -18.20
N LEU A 43 -21.70 -4.90 -19.45
CA LEU A 43 -20.48 -4.54 -20.17
C LEU A 43 -19.73 -3.40 -19.45
N GLN A 44 -20.43 -2.34 -19.05
CA GLN A 44 -19.82 -1.25 -18.28
C GLN A 44 -19.24 -1.73 -16.94
N MET A 45 -19.93 -2.63 -16.25
CA MET A 45 -19.41 -3.24 -15.02
C MET A 45 -18.19 -4.12 -15.27
N ALA A 46 -18.16 -4.89 -16.36
CA ALA A 46 -17.02 -5.70 -16.73
C ALA A 46 -15.80 -4.83 -17.06
N ASP A 47 -15.99 -3.76 -17.84
CA ASP A 47 -14.93 -2.83 -18.22
C ASP A 47 -14.33 -2.13 -16.99
N THR A 48 -15.18 -1.64 -16.08
CA THR A 48 -14.72 -1.01 -14.83
C THR A 48 -13.99 -2.00 -13.93
N ALA A 49 -14.47 -3.24 -13.80
CA ALA A 49 -13.79 -4.29 -13.04
C ALA A 49 -12.42 -4.65 -13.64
N LEU A 50 -12.33 -4.75 -14.97
CA LEU A 50 -11.05 -4.99 -15.67
C LEU A 50 -10.08 -3.83 -15.46
N LYS A 51 -10.55 -2.58 -15.53
CA LYS A 51 -9.74 -1.39 -15.27
C LYS A 51 -9.18 -1.39 -13.85
N HIS A 52 -10.01 -1.58 -12.83
CA HIS A 52 -9.54 -1.63 -11.44
C HIS A 52 -8.57 -2.78 -11.20
N ARG A 53 -8.81 -3.94 -11.82
CA ARG A 53 -7.88 -5.07 -11.73
C ARG A 53 -6.51 -4.74 -12.34
N ALA A 54 -6.48 -4.05 -13.48
CA ALA A 54 -5.25 -3.62 -14.11
C ALA A 54 -4.51 -2.58 -13.24
N GLU A 55 -5.21 -1.56 -12.76
CA GLU A 55 -4.66 -0.54 -11.86
C GLU A 55 -4.06 -1.16 -10.60
N PHE A 56 -4.77 -2.11 -9.99
CA PHE A 56 -4.26 -2.85 -8.84
C PHE A 56 -2.99 -3.65 -9.17
N ALA A 57 -2.97 -4.35 -10.30
CA ALA A 57 -1.79 -5.11 -10.73
C ALA A 57 -0.57 -4.20 -10.98
N PHE A 58 -0.77 -3.02 -11.58
CA PHE A 58 0.31 -2.04 -11.75
C PHE A 58 0.81 -1.51 -10.42
N ALA A 59 -0.08 -1.13 -9.51
CA ALA A 59 0.28 -0.67 -8.17
C ALA A 59 1.05 -1.74 -7.38
N GLN A 60 0.69 -3.02 -7.53
CA GLN A 60 1.46 -4.12 -6.93
C GLN A 60 2.87 -4.21 -7.50
N LEU A 61 3.03 -4.16 -8.82
CA LEU A 61 4.35 -4.21 -9.47
C LEU A 61 5.24 -3.03 -9.06
N GLU A 62 4.68 -1.83 -8.95
CA GLU A 62 5.41 -0.65 -8.47
C GLU A 62 5.85 -0.80 -7.02
N ASN A 63 4.99 -1.35 -6.16
CA ASN A 63 5.34 -1.66 -4.77
C ASN A 63 6.47 -2.69 -4.69
N GLU A 64 6.40 -3.78 -5.46
CA GLU A 64 7.44 -4.81 -5.48
C GLU A 64 8.80 -4.26 -5.94
N ARG A 65 8.79 -3.42 -6.98
CA ARG A 65 9.99 -2.72 -7.45
C ARG A 65 10.57 -1.80 -6.38
N SER A 66 9.72 -1.01 -5.73
CA SER A 66 10.12 -0.08 -4.67
C SER A 66 10.69 -0.81 -3.46
N LEU A 67 10.04 -1.90 -3.03
CA LEU A 67 10.52 -2.75 -1.94
C LEU A 67 11.86 -3.40 -2.27
N THR A 68 12.05 -3.84 -3.51
CA THR A 68 13.32 -4.42 -3.96
C THR A 68 14.43 -3.37 -3.93
N SER A 69 14.17 -2.16 -4.43
CA SER A 69 15.12 -1.03 -4.37
C SER A 69 15.53 -0.72 -2.93
N LEU A 70 14.55 -0.56 -2.03
CA LEU A 70 14.80 -0.28 -0.62
C LEU A 70 15.60 -1.39 0.06
N ARG A 71 15.36 -2.65 -0.30
CA ARG A 71 16.12 -3.78 0.24
C ARG A 71 17.58 -3.74 -0.21
N ASP A 72 17.84 -3.39 -1.46
CA ASP A 72 19.20 -3.26 -1.99
C ASP A 72 19.94 -2.07 -1.37
N GLU A 73 19.28 -0.92 -1.22
CA GLU A 73 19.81 0.24 -0.50
C GLU A 73 20.14 -0.11 0.96
N LEU A 74 19.24 -0.79 1.66
CA LEU A 74 19.48 -1.24 3.04
C LEU A 74 20.68 -2.19 3.14
N ARG A 75 20.84 -3.09 2.16
CA ARG A 75 21.98 -4.01 2.11
C ARG A 75 23.29 -3.25 1.96
N VAL A 76 23.34 -2.25 1.09
CA VAL A 76 24.53 -1.39 0.91
C VAL A 76 24.81 -0.62 2.20
N ALA A 77 23.82 0.09 2.74
CA ALA A 77 23.97 0.88 3.97
C ALA A 77 24.47 0.05 5.16
N ARG A 78 24.00 -1.20 5.30
CA ARG A 78 24.51 -2.12 6.33
C ARG A 78 25.99 -2.44 6.12
N GLY A 79 26.41 -2.74 4.88
CA GLY A 79 27.82 -2.97 4.56
C GLY A 79 28.68 -1.73 4.85
N ASP A 80 28.18 -0.53 4.59
CA ASP A 80 28.88 0.73 4.86
C ASP A 80 29.08 0.97 6.36
N VAL A 81 28.06 0.67 7.16
CA VAL A 81 28.13 0.72 8.63
C VAL A 81 29.15 -0.29 9.16
N GLU A 82 29.16 -1.51 8.64
CA GLU A 82 30.15 -2.52 9.04
C GLU A 82 31.59 -2.11 8.70
N ARG A 83 31.80 -1.53 7.51
CA ARG A 83 33.10 -0.98 7.10
C ARG A 83 33.54 0.15 8.03
N SER A 84 32.66 1.10 8.31
CA SER A 84 32.92 2.22 9.22
C SER A 84 33.25 1.73 10.63
N ARG A 85 32.53 0.70 11.11
CA ARG A 85 32.79 0.08 12.42
C ARG A 85 34.17 -0.58 12.47
N ALA A 86 34.58 -1.27 11.40
CA ALA A 86 35.90 -1.87 11.31
C ALA A 86 37.01 -0.80 11.35
N GLU A 87 36.82 0.31 10.65
CA GLU A 87 37.75 1.45 10.65
C GLU A 87 37.87 2.09 12.04
N ILE A 88 36.74 2.33 12.73
CA ILE A 88 36.74 2.86 14.10
C ILE A 88 37.52 1.94 15.04
N ASN A 89 37.31 0.62 14.95
CA ASN A 89 38.04 -0.34 15.79
C ASN A 89 39.56 -0.33 15.51
N ALA A 90 39.95 -0.19 14.25
CA ALA A 90 41.36 -0.09 13.87
C ALA A 90 42.00 1.19 14.42
N LEU A 91 41.31 2.33 14.30
CA LEU A 91 41.76 3.60 14.87
C LEU A 91 41.85 3.55 16.39
N GLN A 92 40.90 2.91 17.06
CA GLN A 92 40.93 2.72 18.51
C GLN A 92 42.17 1.93 18.94
N THR A 93 42.49 0.85 18.21
CA THR A 93 43.69 0.05 18.46
C THR A 93 44.97 0.88 18.29
N LEU A 94 45.02 1.74 17.28
CA LEU A 94 46.16 2.63 17.03
C LEU A 94 46.32 3.68 18.13
N VAL A 95 45.21 4.31 18.56
CA VAL A 95 45.20 5.28 19.66
C VAL A 95 45.68 4.62 20.96
N ASP A 96 45.22 3.40 21.25
CA ASP A 96 45.67 2.66 22.43
C ASP A 96 47.15 2.34 22.38
N ALA A 97 47.68 1.94 21.22
CA ALA A 97 49.11 1.69 21.03
C ALA A 97 49.92 2.97 21.28
N HIS A 98 49.54 4.08 20.63
CA HIS A 98 50.20 5.37 20.79
C HIS A 98 50.12 5.87 22.24
N HIS A 99 49.00 5.66 22.93
CA HIS A 99 48.86 6.01 24.34
C HIS A 99 49.83 5.22 25.23
N ARG A 100 50.00 3.92 24.98
CA ARG A 100 50.97 3.08 25.70
C ARG A 100 52.40 3.55 25.46
N GLU A 101 52.75 3.86 24.21
CA GLU A 101 54.09 4.39 23.85
C GLU A 101 54.37 5.74 24.53
N HIS A 102 53.41 6.66 24.45
CA HIS A 102 53.54 7.97 25.09
C HIS A 102 53.70 7.83 26.61
N LYS A 103 52.91 6.96 27.24
CA LYS A 103 53.04 6.67 28.68
C LYS A 103 54.43 6.12 29.02
N ALA A 104 54.93 5.16 28.25
CA ALA A 104 56.26 4.58 28.46
C ALA A 104 57.37 5.63 28.33
N LEU A 105 57.28 6.52 27.34
CA LEU A 105 58.21 7.63 27.15
C LEU A 105 58.18 8.61 28.33
N CYS A 106 56.99 9.01 28.78
CA CYS A 106 56.84 9.86 29.96
C CYS A 106 57.49 9.23 31.20
N GLU A 107 57.23 7.95 31.47
CA GLU A 107 57.83 7.25 32.61
C GLU A 107 59.37 7.20 32.51
N MET A 108 59.93 6.98 31.32
CA MET A 108 61.38 7.02 31.11
C MET A 108 61.98 8.40 31.40
N LEU A 109 61.32 9.46 30.93
CA LEU A 109 61.79 10.83 31.14
C LEU A 109 61.69 11.26 32.61
N GLU A 110 60.64 10.84 33.32
CA GLU A 110 60.52 11.03 34.76
C GLU A 110 61.65 10.32 35.51
N ARG A 111 61.96 9.06 35.18
CA ARG A 111 63.06 8.29 35.81
C ARG A 111 64.43 8.91 35.56
N LYS A 112 64.64 9.52 34.39
CA LYS A 112 65.88 10.25 34.06
C LYS A 112 65.94 11.65 34.70
N GLY A 113 64.91 12.08 35.42
CA GLY A 113 64.83 13.41 36.02
C GLY A 113 64.61 14.55 35.03
N VAL A 114 64.28 14.23 33.78
CA VAL A 114 64.00 15.22 32.72
C VAL A 114 62.62 15.86 32.93
N LEU A 115 61.66 15.08 33.41
CA LEU A 115 60.33 15.56 33.79
C LEU A 115 60.11 15.39 35.29
N HIS A 116 59.50 16.40 35.92
CA HIS A 116 59.12 16.33 37.33
C HIS A 116 57.72 15.72 37.46
N ARG A 117 57.61 14.60 38.19
CA ARG A 117 56.31 14.00 38.51
C ARG A 117 55.49 14.95 39.37
N LYS A 118 54.40 15.52 38.83
CA LYS A 118 53.42 16.27 39.64
C LYS A 118 52.81 15.28 40.64
N LYS A 119 53.12 15.42 41.93
CA LYS A 119 52.46 14.68 43.00
C LYS A 119 50.97 15.07 42.98
N GLN A 120 50.08 14.10 42.76
CA GLN A 120 48.66 14.29 43.07
C GLN A 120 48.58 14.52 44.58
N ARG A 121 48.19 15.73 45.00
CA ARG A 121 47.78 15.98 46.38
C ARG A 121 46.44 15.25 46.58
N THR A 122 46.49 14.08 47.21
CA THR A 122 45.33 13.53 47.90
C THR A 122 45.23 14.27 49.24
N ASP A 123 44.68 15.48 49.20
CA ASP A 123 44.23 16.13 50.42
C ASP A 123 42.94 15.40 50.82
N GLY A 124 43.09 14.47 51.76
CA GLY A 124 41.99 13.72 52.35
C GLY A 124 40.97 14.70 52.92
N THR A 125 39.73 14.57 52.45
CA THR A 125 38.58 15.21 53.09
C THR A 125 38.19 14.33 54.27
N ALA A 126 38.45 14.82 55.48
CA ALA A 126 37.85 14.36 56.73
C ALA A 126 36.74 15.33 57.14
#